data_AF-A0A833HD31-F1
#
_entry.id   AF-A0A833HD31-F1
#
_cell.length_a   1.000
_cell.length_b   1.000
_cell.length_c   1.000
_cell.angle_alpha   90.00
_cell.angle_beta   90.00
_cell.angle_gamma   90.00
#
_symmetry.space_group_name_H-M   'P 1'
#
loop_
_entity.id
_entity.type
_entity.pdbx_description
1 polymer ?
#
loop_
_entity_poly.entity_id
_entity_poly.type
_entity_poly.pdbx_seq_one_letter_code
_entity_poly.pdbx_strand_id
1 'polypeptide(L)' 'MTTLVYLIPIALFLGALGLGAFLWALRSGQYEDLDGAAVRVLLEDENDKPETQRPAKRR' A
#
# COMPACT_ATOMS: atom_id res chain seq x y z
N MET A 1 -21.39 -37.67 -10.39
CA MET A 1 -21.06 -36.81 -11.56
C MET A 1 -21.85 -35.49 -11.60
N THR A 2 -22.63 -35.14 -10.58
CA THR A 2 -23.44 -33.91 -10.52
C THR A 2 -22.77 -32.76 -9.77
N THR A 3 -21.88 -33.06 -8.81
CA THR A 3 -21.26 -32.03 -7.96
C THR A 3 -20.34 -31.09 -8.74
N LEU A 4 -19.59 -31.61 -9.71
CA LEU A 4 -18.69 -30.80 -10.56
C LEU A 4 -19.44 -29.71 -11.34
N VAL A 5 -20.70 -29.96 -11.73
CA VAL A 5 -21.55 -28.99 -12.43
C VAL A 5 -21.79 -27.74 -11.57
N TYR A 6 -21.77 -27.87 -10.24
CA TYR A 6 -21.88 -26.74 -9.33
C TYR A 6 -20.50 -26.19 -8.92
N LEU A 7 -19.51 -27.05 -8.68
CA LEU A 7 -18.19 -26.60 -8.23
C LEU A 7 -17.45 -25.78 -9.30
N ILE A 8 -17.55 -26.15 -10.58
CA ILE A 8 -16.87 -25.44 -11.67
C ILE A 8 -17.34 -23.97 -11.76
N PRO A 9 -18.64 -23.66 -11.88
CA PRO A 9 -19.08 -22.27 -11.95
C PRO A 9 -18.81 -21.51 -10.65
N ILE A 10 -18.92 -22.15 -9.48
CA ILE A 10 -18.57 -21.51 -8.20
C ILE A 10 -17.08 -21.14 -8.17
N ALA A 11 -16.19 -22.05 -8.58
CA ALA A 11 -14.75 -21.79 -8.61
C ALA A 11 -14.39 -20.67 -9.60
N LEU A 12 -15.00 -20.68 -10.80
CA LEU A 12 -14.81 -19.62 -11.79
C LEU A 12 -15.32 -18.27 -11.28
N PHE A 13 -16.48 -18.24 -10.61
CA PHE A 13 -17.03 -17.02 -10.03
C PHE A 13 -16.14 -16.47 -8.91
N LEU A 14 -15.66 -17.33 -8.01
CA LEU A 14 -14.73 -16.93 -6.95
C LEU A 14 -13.39 -16.44 -7.52
N GLY A 15 -12.87 -17.10 -8.56
CA GLY A 15 -11.67 -16.66 -9.27
C GLY A 15 -11.86 -15.30 -9.95
N ALA A 16 -12.99 -15.09 -10.62
CA ALA A 16 -13.33 -13.82 -11.25
C ALA A 16 -13.52 -12.69 -10.23
N LEU A 17 -14.16 -12.96 -9.10
CA LEU A 17 -14.29 -12.02 -7.99
C LEU A 17 -12.92 -11.61 -7.43
N GLY A 18 -12.04 -12.59 -7.17
CA GLY A 18 -10.69 -12.33 -6.70
C GLY A 18 -9.87 -11.51 -7.69
N LEU A 19 -9.93 -11.86 -8.97
CA LEU A 19 -9.25 -11.11 -10.03
C LEU A 19 -9.81 -9.69 -10.17
N GLY A 20 -11.13 -9.51 -10.10
CA GLY A 20 -11.77 -8.20 -10.14
C GLY A 20 -11.37 -7.32 -8.96
N ALA A 21 -11.36 -7.88 -7.74
CA ALA A 21 -10.89 -7.18 -6.54
C ALA A 21 -9.41 -6.79 -6.66
N PHE A 22 -8.56 -7.68 -7.18
CA PHE A 22 -7.14 -7.41 -7.41
C PHE A 22 -6.91 -6.26 -8.41
N LEU A 23 -7.60 -6.29 -9.55
CA LEU A 23 -7.52 -5.23 -10.56
C LEU A 23 -8.07 -3.90 -10.02
N TRP A 24 -9.13 -3.94 -9.21
CA TRP A 24 -9.67 -2.75 -8.54
C TRP A 24 -8.68 -2.17 -7.52
N ALA A 25 -7.99 -3.00 -6.75
CA ALA A 25 -6.95 -2.56 -5.81
C ALA A 25 -5.78 -1.89 -6.52
N LEU A 26 -5.30 -2.47 -7.63
CA LEU A 26 -4.28 -1.85 -8.48
C LEU A 26 -4.72 -0.50 -9.05
N ARG A 27 -5.98 -0.40 -9.50
CA ARG A 27 -6.52 0.84 -10.08
C ARG A 27 -6.84 1.91 -9.03
N SER A 28 -7.04 1.54 -7.76
CA SER A 28 -7.42 2.49 -6.70
C SER A 28 -6.27 3.39 -6.22
N GLY A 29 -5.09 3.34 -6.85
CA GLY A 29 -3.99 4.28 -6.57
C GLY A 29 -3.39 4.15 -5.16
N GLN A 30 -3.78 3.14 -4.38
CA GLN A 30 -3.30 2.92 -3.01
C GLN A 30 -1.77 2.70 -2.93
N TYR A 31 -1.13 2.37 -4.04
CA TYR A 31 0.32 2.21 -4.14
C TYR A 31 1.07 3.55 -4.27
N GLU A 32 0.42 4.63 -4.73
CA GLU A 32 1.07 5.94 -4.88
C GLU A 32 1.46 6.55 -3.52
N ASP A 33 0.68 6.28 -2.46
CA ASP A 33 1.01 6.76 -1.11
C ASP A 33 2.06 5.88 -0.40
N LEU A 34 2.15 4.58 -0.74
CA LEU A 34 3.19 3.69 -0.21
C LEU A 34 4.59 4.11 -0.68
N ASP A 35 4.74 4.52 -1.94
CA ASP A 35 6.01 5.06 -2.46
C ASP A 35 6.42 6.35 -1.73
N GLY A 36 5.47 7.25 -1.45
CA GLY A 36 5.72 8.47 -0.68
C GLY A 36 6.01 8.23 0.81
N ALA A 37 5.46 7.18 1.41
CA ALA A 37 5.76 6.78 2.79
C ALA A 37 7.16 6.17 2.94
N ALA A 38 7.59 5.34 1.98
CA ALA A 38 8.93 4.74 1.98
C ALA A 38 10.04 5.80 1.92
N VAL A 39 9.86 6.84 1.09
CA VAL A 39 10.80 7.97 1.01
C VAL A 39 10.87 8.74 2.33
N ARG A 40 9.73 8.95 3.01
CA ARG A 40 9.69 9.64 4.32
C ARG A 40 10.41 8.85 5.42
N VAL A 41 10.18 7.54 5.51
CA VAL A 41 10.85 6.67 6.51
C VAL A 41 12.37 6.64 6.32
N LEU A 42 12.85 6.65 5.08
CA LEU A 42 14.30 6.66 4.81
C LEU A 42 14.94 8.03 5.08
N LEU A 43 14.22 9.13 4.86
CA LEU A 43 14.71 10.49 5.09
C LEU A 43 14.59 10.94 6.55
N GLU A 44 13.67 10.35 7.33
CA GLU A 44 13.52 10.63 8.77
C GLU A 44 14.78 10.23 9.56
N ASP A 45 15.46 9.14 9.18
CA ASP A 45 16.73 8.72 9.81
C ASP A 45 17.89 9.72 9.52
N GLU A 46 17.79 10.51 8.44
CA GLU A 46 18.81 11.52 8.10
C GLU A 46 18.53 12.90 8.75
N ASN A 47 17.27 13.21 9.03
CA ASN A 47 16.83 14.49 9.61
C ASN A 47 16.69 14.49 11.14
N ASP A 48 16.85 13.34 11.81
CA ASP A 48 16.94 13.27 13.28
C ASP A 48 18.32 13.72 13.82
N LYS A 49 19.03 14.55 13.06
CA LYS A 49 20.07 15.40 13.63
C LYS A 49 19.32 16.49 14.39
N PRO A 50 19.42 16.54 15.73
CA PRO A 50 18.83 17.63 16.48
C PRO A 50 19.42 18.91 15.90
N GLU A 51 18.57 19.75 15.30
CA GLU A 51 18.93 21.11 14.96
C GLU A 51 19.51 21.69 16.23
N THR A 52 20.84 21.79 16.22
CA THR A 52 21.63 22.29 17.32
C THR A 52 21.03 23.66 17.58
N GLN A 53 20.35 23.77 18.71
CA GLN A 53 19.67 24.96 19.17
C GLN A 53 20.66 26.10 18.99
N ARG A 54 20.52 26.85 17.88
CA ARG A 54 21.39 27.99 17.59
C ARG A 54 21.16 28.91 18.77
N PRO A 55 22.18 29.20 19.61
CA PRO A 55 21.97 30.02 20.77
C PRO A 55 21.46 31.34 20.22
N ALA A 56 20.23 31.68 20.61
CA ALA A 56 19.61 32.94 20.25
C ALA A 56 20.47 34.03 20.87
N LYS A 57 21.46 34.48 20.10
CA LYS A 57 22.25 35.67 20.37
C LYS A 57 21.27 36.83 20.33
N ARG A 58 20.65 37.13 21.47
CA ARG A 58 19.87 38.34 21.66
C ARG A 58 20.09 38.89 23.06
N ARG A 59 20.96 39.90 23.06
CA ARG A 59 21.22 40.96 24.05
C ARG A 59 22.14 40.63 25.20
#